data_AF-A0A5A8DV86-F1
#
_entry.id   AF-A0A5A8DV86-F1
#
_cell.length_a   1.000
_cell.length_b   1.000
_cell.length_c   1.000
_cell.angle_alpha   90.00
_cell.angle_beta   90.00
_cell.angle_gamma   90.00
#
_symmetry.space_group_name_H-M   'P 1'
#
loop_
_entity.id
_entity.type
_entity.pdbx_description
1 polymer ?
#
loop_
_entity_poly.entity_id
_entity_poly.type
_entity_poly.pdbx_seq_one_letter_code
_entity_poly.pdbx_strand_id
1 'polypeptide(L)'
;MPDCSCWRAVERSPTLRWVALVLATVQAMSTGAAFYGWASIVPLLAAREPFASMDDTEQTLELGLIFTVASSLTFIMPVITGTILDHYGPRVATRIGSSLFAIGISVILAAVATGQNLYMAGFIIIASVGTMLLHPSFSIAALFPEFPGTVLSILNGCFDASAVVFLIIAGIERAGLPLTTVLIMYLCGPVLLILLLAAFLWPPRPFKSQEKAVAEAESEAHARGDSTTDTATGKAAGTAPEDLEAATGDEEAKAAPNSTGRRESEAASETGIELTGMTAGGSADATRPSGKDAGAASADATPAPAAADGAASSGTADGAVAASPKAASSSPSPSPSSPHIGRTILQQAASLEFVLLTLYMAQSFVRFNTYLGTVDSLLKSITDDSGPYLAAFGIILPAGALTVLAAGAIIDRFGISTACACLSVLALLVNGLSMVPDANVQYLTFFCFAAYRAFLFSFATTYIAERFGFPSVGRLLGAISIVGGCASFLQYPLLAVALEQSPVSFDIPNGIMLGLGVVALGFPAHLFYKYGAMMPTQG
;
A
#
# COMPACT_ATOMS: atom_id res chain seq x y z
N MET A 1 11.18 -28.38 -11.63
CA MET A 1 10.74 -27.03 -11.21
C MET A 1 10.06 -26.32 -12.39
N PRO A 2 8.74 -26.47 -12.58
CA PRO A 2 7.99 -25.83 -13.67
C PRO A 2 7.76 -24.32 -13.45
N ASP A 3 7.78 -23.86 -12.20
CA ASP A 3 7.21 -22.57 -11.78
C ASP A 3 8.01 -21.30 -12.12
N CYS A 4 9.28 -21.44 -12.51
CA CYS A 4 10.08 -20.32 -13.02
C CYS A 4 9.73 -19.95 -14.47
N SER A 5 9.00 -20.79 -15.20
CA SER A 5 8.69 -20.57 -16.62
C SER A 5 7.66 -19.47 -16.85
N CYS A 6 6.55 -19.47 -16.10
CA CYS A 6 5.47 -18.49 -16.24
C CYS A 6 5.94 -17.07 -15.90
N TRP A 7 6.69 -16.89 -14.81
CA TRP A 7 7.19 -15.57 -14.42
C TRP A 7 8.24 -15.03 -15.40
N ARG A 8 9.15 -15.88 -15.91
CA ARG A 8 10.09 -15.48 -16.97
C ARG A 8 9.39 -15.07 -18.27
N ALA A 9 8.22 -15.65 -18.56
CA ALA A 9 7.41 -15.21 -19.70
C ALA A 9 6.83 -13.80 -19.47
N VAL A 10 6.38 -13.50 -18.25
CA VAL A 10 5.95 -12.15 -17.85
C VAL A 10 7.09 -11.14 -17.96
N GLU A 11 8.29 -11.49 -17.50
CA GLU A 11 9.47 -10.62 -17.62
C GLU A 11 9.84 -10.32 -19.07
N ARG A 12 9.70 -11.27 -20.00
CA ARG A 12 10.14 -11.11 -21.40
C ARG A 12 9.12 -10.45 -22.31
N SER A 13 7.82 -10.59 -22.02
CA SER A 13 6.76 -10.09 -22.90
C SER A 13 6.21 -8.74 -22.42
N PRO A 14 6.26 -7.67 -23.24
CA PRO A 14 5.73 -6.36 -22.85
C PRO A 14 4.23 -6.42 -22.54
N THR A 15 3.46 -7.22 -23.28
CA THR A 15 2.02 -7.39 -23.05
C THR A 15 1.73 -8.02 -21.68
N LEU A 16 2.51 -9.04 -21.29
CA LEU A 16 2.29 -9.72 -20.01
C LEU A 16 2.66 -8.85 -18.80
N ARG A 17 3.62 -7.92 -18.94
CA ARG A 17 3.91 -6.93 -17.89
C ARG A 17 2.71 -6.02 -17.62
N TRP A 18 2.07 -5.51 -18.69
CA TRP A 18 0.86 -4.70 -18.57
C TRP A 18 -0.32 -5.49 -17.98
N VAL A 19 -0.49 -6.75 -18.39
CA VAL A 19 -1.52 -7.63 -17.80
C VAL A 19 -1.28 -7.83 -16.30
N ALA A 20 -0.05 -8.06 -15.87
CA ALA A 20 0.28 -8.20 -14.44
C ALA A 20 -0.05 -6.92 -13.65
N LEU A 21 0.25 -5.74 -14.21
CA LEU A 21 -0.11 -4.46 -13.60
C LEU A 21 -1.63 -4.28 -13.49
N VAL A 22 -2.38 -4.58 -14.54
CA VAL A 22 -3.86 -4.52 -14.50
C VAL A 22 -4.39 -5.46 -13.42
N LEU A 23 -3.90 -6.70 -13.33
CA LEU A 23 -4.35 -7.63 -12.30
C LEU A 23 -4.04 -7.12 -10.88
N ALA A 24 -2.87 -6.53 -10.68
CA ALA A 24 -2.49 -5.95 -9.39
C ALA A 24 -3.33 -4.74 -8.99
N THR A 25 -3.68 -3.87 -9.94
CA THR A 25 -4.55 -2.72 -9.69
C THR A 25 -5.97 -3.15 -9.36
N VAL A 26 -6.53 -4.13 -10.09
CA VAL A 26 -7.86 -4.66 -9.79
C VAL A 26 -7.85 -5.39 -8.44
N GLN A 27 -6.77 -6.10 -8.09
CA GLN A 27 -6.60 -6.67 -6.74
C GLN A 27 -6.62 -5.59 -5.66
N ALA A 28 -5.75 -4.58 -5.79
CA ALA A 28 -5.67 -3.48 -4.82
C ALA A 28 -7.01 -2.76 -4.65
N MET A 29 -7.73 -2.51 -5.75
CA MET A 29 -9.04 -1.87 -5.74
C MET A 29 -10.13 -2.78 -5.14
N SER A 30 -10.02 -4.09 -5.30
CA SER A 30 -11.05 -5.03 -4.83
C SER A 30 -10.86 -5.38 -3.36
N THR A 31 -9.63 -5.65 -2.90
CA THR A 31 -9.37 -6.17 -1.55
C THR A 31 -8.62 -5.23 -0.63
N GLY A 32 -8.02 -4.16 -1.17
CA GLY A 32 -7.01 -3.36 -0.47
C GLY A 32 -7.53 -2.73 0.82
N ALA A 33 -8.41 -1.76 0.71
CA ALA A 33 -8.88 -0.94 1.83
C ALA A 33 -10.41 -0.81 1.81
N ALA A 34 -11.10 -1.83 1.28
CA ALA A 34 -12.55 -1.87 1.14
C ALA A 34 -13.28 -1.56 2.46
N PHE A 35 -12.69 -1.99 3.58
CA PHE A 35 -13.16 -1.69 4.92
C PHE A 35 -13.24 -0.19 5.26
N TYR A 36 -12.40 0.67 4.67
CA TYR A 36 -12.53 2.13 4.84
C TYR A 36 -13.74 2.73 4.12
N GLY A 37 -14.48 1.95 3.33
CA GLY A 37 -15.85 2.25 2.91
C GLY A 37 -16.88 2.07 4.04
N TRP A 38 -16.45 2.09 5.30
CA TRP A 38 -17.24 1.86 6.51
C TRP A 38 -18.56 2.63 6.53
N ALA A 39 -18.50 3.91 6.18
CA ALA A 39 -19.64 4.80 6.06
C ALA A 39 -20.78 4.22 5.18
N SER A 40 -20.45 3.45 4.14
CA SER A 40 -21.47 2.84 3.26
C SER A 40 -22.07 1.54 3.81
N ILE A 41 -21.32 0.79 4.64
CA ILE A 41 -21.77 -0.51 5.15
C ILE A 41 -22.49 -0.40 6.50
N VAL A 42 -22.18 0.61 7.32
CA VAL A 42 -22.77 0.81 8.65
C VAL A 42 -24.30 0.77 8.64
N PRO A 43 -25.02 1.51 7.77
CA PRO A 43 -26.47 1.46 7.74
C PRO A 43 -27.03 0.07 7.43
N LEU A 44 -26.31 -0.72 6.61
CA LEU A 44 -26.72 -2.08 6.28
C LEU A 44 -26.52 -3.03 7.47
N LEU A 45 -25.46 -2.86 8.25
CA LEU A 45 -25.20 -3.67 9.44
C LEU A 45 -26.17 -3.31 10.57
N ALA A 46 -26.41 -2.01 10.78
CA ALA A 46 -27.34 -1.48 11.78
C ALA A 46 -28.76 -2.04 11.63
N ALA A 47 -29.19 -2.31 10.39
CA ALA A 47 -30.51 -2.89 10.10
C ALA A 47 -30.61 -4.42 10.36
N ARG A 48 -29.57 -5.06 10.93
CA ARG A 48 -29.49 -6.53 11.06
C ARG A 48 -29.07 -6.95 12.46
N GLU A 49 -29.44 -8.17 12.84
CA GLU A 49 -29.02 -8.76 14.12
C GLU A 49 -27.49 -8.93 14.19
N PRO A 50 -26.87 -8.72 15.37
CA PRO A 50 -27.52 -8.36 16.63
C PRO A 50 -27.82 -6.85 16.79
N PHE A 51 -27.30 -6.01 15.88
CA PHE A 51 -27.34 -4.54 16.00
C PHE A 51 -28.75 -3.95 15.96
N ALA A 52 -29.66 -4.54 15.18
CA ALA A 52 -31.04 -4.07 15.05
C ALA A 52 -31.83 -4.10 16.38
N SER A 53 -31.41 -4.95 17.32
CA SER A 53 -32.03 -5.12 18.63
C SER A 53 -31.48 -4.18 19.71
N MET A 54 -30.36 -3.51 19.43
CA MET A 54 -29.65 -2.64 20.37
C MET A 54 -30.22 -1.22 20.37
N ASP A 55 -30.06 -0.50 21.48
CA ASP A 55 -30.33 0.93 21.54
C ASP A 55 -29.35 1.72 20.65
N ASP A 56 -29.76 2.88 20.12
CA ASP A 56 -28.95 3.66 19.15
C ASP A 56 -27.52 3.95 19.63
N THR A 57 -27.36 4.29 20.91
CA THR A 57 -26.05 4.56 21.53
C THR A 57 -25.21 3.29 21.62
N GLU A 58 -25.80 2.19 22.08
CA GLU A 58 -25.12 0.89 22.18
C GLU A 58 -24.70 0.38 20.80
N GLN A 59 -25.61 0.46 19.82
CA GLN A 59 -25.35 0.12 18.43
C GLN A 59 -24.16 0.91 17.86
N THR A 60 -24.14 2.23 18.09
CA THR A 60 -23.07 3.10 17.59
C THR A 60 -21.73 2.78 18.25
N LEU A 61 -21.72 2.45 19.55
CA LEU A 61 -20.51 2.03 20.26
C LEU A 61 -19.98 0.69 19.75
N GLU A 62 -20.83 -0.33 19.61
CA GLU A 62 -20.42 -1.64 19.12
C GLU A 62 -19.86 -1.59 17.70
N LEU A 63 -20.54 -0.89 16.77
CA LEU A 63 -20.04 -0.66 15.42
C LEU A 63 -18.75 0.17 15.43
N GLY A 64 -18.67 1.20 16.27
CA GLY A 64 -17.47 2.01 16.45
C GLY A 64 -16.28 1.22 16.99
N LEU A 65 -16.51 0.24 17.87
CA LEU A 65 -15.49 -0.66 18.39
C LEU A 65 -14.95 -1.57 17.30
N ILE A 66 -15.83 -2.19 16.51
CA ILE A 66 -15.43 -2.99 15.34
C ILE A 66 -14.56 -2.15 14.41
N PHE A 67 -14.99 -0.91 14.12
CA PHE A 67 -14.22 -0.02 13.28
C PHE A 67 -12.84 0.27 13.86
N THR A 68 -12.80 0.55 15.16
CA THR A 68 -11.60 0.94 15.89
C THR A 68 -10.55 -0.16 15.87
N VAL A 69 -10.94 -1.38 16.22
CA VAL A 69 -10.00 -2.50 16.30
C VAL A 69 -9.48 -2.85 14.91
N ALA A 70 -10.37 -2.95 13.92
CA ALA A 70 -9.99 -3.32 12.55
C ALA A 70 -9.09 -2.27 11.87
N SER A 71 -9.43 -0.97 11.97
CA SER A 71 -8.59 0.12 11.42
C SER A 71 -7.22 0.20 12.12
N SER A 72 -7.16 0.02 13.44
CA SER A 72 -5.91 0.08 14.19
C SER A 72 -4.97 -1.09 13.82
N LEU A 73 -5.50 -2.30 13.69
CA LEU A 73 -4.72 -3.49 13.31
C LEU A 73 -4.20 -3.43 11.87
N THR A 74 -4.91 -2.73 10.97
CA THR A 74 -4.49 -2.51 9.58
C THR A 74 -3.10 -1.88 9.48
N PHE A 75 -2.73 -1.02 10.44
CA PHE A 75 -1.40 -0.37 10.47
C PHE A 75 -0.30 -1.22 11.13
N ILE A 76 -0.66 -2.26 11.87
CA ILE A 76 0.30 -3.17 12.51
C ILE A 76 0.73 -4.29 11.53
N MET A 77 -0.19 -4.72 10.65
CA MET A 77 0.03 -5.80 9.67
C MET A 77 1.12 -5.57 8.61
N PRO A 78 1.43 -4.34 8.15
CA PRO A 78 2.57 -4.06 7.29
C PRO A 78 3.89 -4.68 7.72
N VAL A 79 4.16 -4.71 9.02
CA VAL A 79 5.42 -5.26 9.56
C VAL A 79 5.48 -6.78 9.39
N ILE A 80 4.38 -7.46 9.73
CA ILE A 80 4.24 -8.92 9.54
C ILE A 80 4.33 -9.27 8.05
N THR A 81 3.62 -8.50 7.21
CA THR A 81 3.66 -8.64 5.75
C THR A 81 5.09 -8.51 5.21
N GLY A 82 5.83 -7.49 5.67
CA GLY A 82 7.22 -7.26 5.28
C GLY A 82 8.12 -8.45 5.61
N THR A 83 8.01 -9.00 6.83
CA THR A 83 8.76 -10.21 7.23
C THR A 83 8.44 -11.41 6.35
N ILE A 84 7.16 -11.65 6.02
CA ILE A 84 6.76 -12.74 5.12
C ILE A 84 7.33 -12.53 3.72
N LEU A 85 7.26 -11.30 3.20
CA LEU A 85 7.82 -10.92 1.91
C LEU A 85 9.32 -11.15 1.83
N ASP A 86 10.06 -10.80 2.89
CA ASP A 86 11.52 -10.92 2.93
C ASP A 86 11.99 -12.38 2.99
N HIS A 87 11.30 -13.24 3.76
CA HIS A 87 11.71 -14.63 3.95
C HIS A 87 11.12 -15.62 2.94
N TYR A 88 9.86 -15.44 2.55
CA TYR A 88 9.12 -16.41 1.73
C TYR A 88 8.73 -15.88 0.35
N GLY A 89 8.84 -14.57 0.13
CA GLY A 89 8.60 -13.91 -1.15
C GLY A 89 7.15 -13.52 -1.43
N PRO A 90 6.92 -12.72 -2.49
CA PRO A 90 5.62 -12.14 -2.82
C PRO A 90 4.51 -13.16 -3.08
N ARG A 91 4.83 -14.29 -3.72
CA ARG A 91 3.85 -15.33 -4.01
C ARG A 91 3.27 -15.98 -2.75
N VAL A 92 4.10 -16.27 -1.74
CA VAL A 92 3.64 -16.89 -0.49
C VAL A 92 2.79 -15.90 0.29
N ALA A 93 3.24 -14.65 0.42
CA ALA A 93 2.46 -13.59 1.07
C ALA A 93 1.07 -13.42 0.45
N THR A 94 1.00 -13.40 -0.88
CA THR A 94 -0.26 -13.24 -1.61
C THR A 94 -1.20 -14.44 -1.41
N ARG A 95 -0.67 -15.68 -1.37
CA ARG A 95 -1.48 -16.88 -1.09
C ARG A 95 -2.08 -16.85 0.30
N ILE A 96 -1.28 -16.52 1.31
CA ILE A 96 -1.76 -16.40 2.70
C ILE A 96 -2.83 -15.30 2.78
N GLY A 97 -2.58 -14.14 2.15
CA GLY A 97 -3.53 -13.03 2.14
C GLY A 97 -4.83 -13.39 1.46
N SER A 98 -4.77 -14.08 0.32
CA SER A 98 -5.94 -14.54 -0.41
C SER A 98 -6.83 -15.44 0.44
N SER A 99 -6.23 -16.42 1.11
CA SER A 99 -6.95 -17.35 1.98
C SER A 99 -7.58 -16.64 3.17
N LEU A 100 -6.84 -15.76 3.85
CA LEU A 100 -7.36 -15.00 4.98
C LEU A 100 -8.48 -14.05 4.57
N PHE A 101 -8.37 -13.41 3.39
CA PHE A 101 -9.43 -12.55 2.87
C PHE A 101 -10.73 -13.33 2.65
N ALA A 102 -10.64 -14.50 2.01
CA ALA A 102 -11.79 -15.38 1.80
C ALA A 102 -12.41 -15.85 3.12
N ILE A 103 -11.58 -16.18 4.12
CA ILE A 103 -12.04 -16.53 5.48
C ILE A 103 -12.77 -15.33 6.10
N GLY A 104 -12.20 -14.12 6.04
CA GLY A 104 -12.80 -12.92 6.63
C GLY A 104 -14.19 -12.63 6.06
N ILE A 105 -14.35 -12.66 4.74
CA ILE A 105 -15.66 -12.48 4.10
C ILE A 105 -16.62 -13.63 4.43
N SER A 106 -16.13 -14.87 4.52
CA SER A 106 -16.96 -16.02 4.92
C SER A 106 -17.49 -15.88 6.35
N VAL A 107 -16.67 -15.35 7.27
CA VAL A 107 -17.07 -15.07 8.65
C VAL A 107 -18.12 -13.96 8.70
N ILE A 108 -17.96 -12.88 7.92
CA ILE A 108 -18.98 -11.81 7.82
C ILE A 108 -20.27 -12.36 7.24
N LEU A 109 -20.19 -13.16 6.17
CA LEU A 109 -21.36 -13.80 5.56
C LEU A 109 -22.09 -14.71 6.57
N ALA A 110 -21.35 -15.49 7.36
CA ALA A 110 -21.93 -16.31 8.42
C ALA A 110 -22.61 -15.44 9.48
N ALA A 111 -22.01 -14.30 9.88
CA ALA A 111 -22.62 -13.34 10.80
C ALA A 111 -23.97 -12.83 10.27
N VAL A 112 -24.00 -12.38 9.01
CA VAL A 112 -25.21 -11.88 8.35
C VAL A 112 -26.27 -12.97 8.19
N ALA A 113 -25.87 -14.21 7.88
CA ALA A 113 -26.80 -15.31 7.63
C ALA A 113 -27.40 -15.89 8.93
N THR A 114 -26.67 -15.84 10.04
CA THR A 114 -27.07 -16.48 11.31
C THR A 114 -27.52 -15.49 12.38
N GLY A 115 -27.22 -14.20 12.22
CA GLY A 115 -27.42 -13.17 13.25
C GLY A 115 -26.44 -13.27 14.44
N GLN A 116 -25.44 -14.14 14.37
CA GLN A 116 -24.43 -14.27 15.43
C GLN A 116 -23.45 -13.09 15.42
N ASN A 117 -22.92 -12.74 16.60
CA ASN A 117 -21.92 -11.68 16.75
C ASN A 117 -20.52 -12.14 16.27
N LEU A 118 -20.38 -12.33 14.95
CA LEU A 118 -19.12 -12.69 14.29
C LEU A 118 -18.54 -11.52 13.46
N TYR A 119 -19.23 -10.37 13.42
CA TYR A 119 -18.83 -9.21 12.62
C TYR A 119 -17.43 -8.71 12.98
N MET A 120 -17.13 -8.57 14.27
CA MET A 120 -15.81 -8.10 14.72
C MET A 120 -14.68 -9.00 14.18
N ALA A 121 -14.81 -10.31 14.33
CA ALA A 121 -13.81 -11.26 13.84
C ALA A 121 -13.61 -11.16 12.32
N GLY A 122 -14.71 -11.11 11.57
CA GLY A 122 -14.68 -10.98 10.11
C GLY A 122 -14.03 -9.67 9.64
N PHE A 123 -14.41 -8.54 10.24
CA PHE A 123 -13.88 -7.23 9.88
C PHE A 123 -12.40 -7.05 10.24
N ILE A 124 -11.97 -7.56 11.39
CA ILE A 124 -10.55 -7.58 11.78
C ILE A 124 -9.71 -8.34 10.75
N ILE A 125 -10.18 -9.51 10.30
CA ILE A 125 -9.45 -10.32 9.32
C ILE A 125 -9.31 -9.57 7.99
N ILE A 126 -10.41 -9.03 7.44
CA ILE A 126 -10.32 -8.36 6.12
C ILE A 126 -9.48 -7.08 6.17
N ALA A 127 -9.59 -6.29 7.25
CA ALA A 127 -8.85 -5.05 7.40
C ALA A 127 -7.33 -5.33 7.54
N SER A 128 -6.99 -6.35 8.32
CA SER A 128 -5.61 -6.81 8.50
C SER A 128 -4.95 -7.31 7.21
N VAL A 129 -5.73 -7.96 6.34
CA VAL A 129 -5.23 -8.59 5.11
C VAL A 129 -5.09 -7.61 3.94
N GLY A 130 -5.84 -6.51 3.98
CA GLY A 130 -5.87 -5.49 2.93
C GLY A 130 -4.48 -4.99 2.52
N THR A 131 -3.67 -4.58 3.50
CA THR A 131 -2.27 -4.14 3.29
C THR A 131 -1.36 -5.30 2.88
N MET A 132 -1.64 -6.52 3.37
CA MET A 132 -0.89 -7.73 3.03
C MET A 132 -1.04 -8.14 1.56
N LEU A 133 -2.17 -7.84 0.92
CA LEU A 133 -2.39 -8.06 -0.51
C LEU A 133 -1.84 -6.92 -1.39
N LEU A 134 -1.63 -5.73 -0.81
CA LEU A 134 -1.05 -4.60 -1.53
C LEU A 134 0.46 -4.74 -1.70
N HIS A 135 1.21 -4.93 -0.61
CA HIS A 135 2.68 -4.86 -0.64
C HIS A 135 3.38 -5.85 -1.60
N PRO A 136 2.94 -7.12 -1.73
CA PRO A 136 3.50 -8.02 -2.74
C PRO A 136 3.40 -7.46 -4.16
N SER A 137 2.34 -6.69 -4.45
CA SER A 137 2.09 -6.05 -5.74
C SER A 137 3.11 -4.97 -6.09
N PHE A 138 3.81 -4.39 -5.11
CA PHE A 138 4.90 -3.44 -5.39
C PHE A 138 6.06 -4.07 -6.16
N SER A 139 6.22 -5.39 -6.09
CA SER A 139 7.22 -6.12 -6.89
C SER A 139 7.00 -5.96 -8.40
N ILE A 140 5.79 -5.63 -8.84
CA ILE A 140 5.46 -5.41 -10.26
C ILE A 140 6.08 -4.10 -10.76
N ALA A 141 6.34 -3.12 -9.90
CA ALA A 141 7.02 -1.89 -10.30
C ALA A 141 8.41 -2.17 -10.91
N ALA A 142 9.08 -3.25 -10.48
CA ALA A 142 10.36 -3.66 -11.04
C ALA A 142 10.28 -4.09 -12.52
N LEU A 143 9.09 -4.42 -13.04
CA LEU A 143 8.88 -4.73 -14.46
C LEU A 143 8.88 -3.49 -15.36
N PHE A 144 8.79 -2.29 -14.77
CA PHE A 144 8.69 -0.99 -15.44
C PHE A 144 9.82 -0.05 -14.97
N PRO A 145 11.09 -0.33 -15.34
CA PRO A 145 12.23 0.44 -14.86
C PRO A 145 12.23 1.91 -15.31
N GLU A 146 11.49 2.25 -16.37
CA GLU A 146 11.36 3.62 -16.88
C GLU A 146 10.49 4.51 -15.99
N PHE A 147 9.55 3.94 -15.24
CA PHE A 147 8.60 4.70 -14.40
C PHE A 147 8.11 3.92 -13.16
N PRO A 148 9.02 3.38 -12.32
CA PRO A 148 8.64 2.54 -11.17
C PRO A 148 7.82 3.31 -10.13
N GLY A 149 8.11 4.60 -9.94
CA GLY A 149 7.35 5.47 -9.02
C GLY A 149 5.89 5.63 -9.45
N THR A 150 5.63 5.85 -10.74
CA THR A 150 4.27 5.95 -11.28
C THR A 150 3.47 4.68 -11.05
N VAL A 151 4.08 3.51 -11.23
CA VAL A 151 3.43 2.22 -10.95
C VAL A 151 3.06 2.08 -9.48
N LEU A 152 3.95 2.45 -8.56
CA LEU A 152 3.68 2.42 -7.13
C LEU A 152 2.57 3.42 -6.72
N SER A 153 2.56 4.62 -7.30
CA SER A 153 1.49 5.60 -7.08
C SER A 153 0.13 5.11 -7.57
N ILE A 154 0.06 4.44 -8.73
CA ILE A 154 -1.17 3.84 -9.24
C ILE A 154 -1.68 2.76 -8.26
N LEU A 155 -0.80 1.86 -7.79
CA LEU A 155 -1.19 0.79 -6.87
C LEU A 155 -1.73 1.34 -5.54
N ASN A 156 -1.08 2.35 -4.96
CA ASN A 156 -1.56 3.02 -3.75
C ASN A 156 -2.87 3.80 -4.00
N GLY A 157 -3.00 4.46 -5.15
CA GLY A 157 -4.24 5.14 -5.53
C GLY A 157 -5.42 4.17 -5.66
N CYS A 158 -5.21 3.01 -6.28
CA CYS A 158 -6.21 1.94 -6.34
C CYS A 158 -6.55 1.37 -4.95
N PHE A 159 -5.56 1.24 -4.07
CA PHE A 159 -5.79 0.85 -2.69
C PHE A 159 -6.69 1.85 -1.96
N ASP A 160 -6.44 3.15 -2.05
CA ASP A 160 -7.30 4.16 -1.43
C ASP A 160 -8.70 4.20 -2.07
N ALA A 161 -8.79 3.99 -3.39
CA ALA A 161 -10.05 3.95 -4.13
C ALA A 161 -10.95 2.74 -3.76
N SER A 162 -10.38 1.69 -3.17
CA SER A 162 -11.12 0.46 -2.83
C SER A 162 -12.28 0.64 -1.86
N ALA A 163 -12.38 1.76 -1.14
CA ALA A 163 -13.54 2.11 -0.31
C ALA A 163 -14.86 2.09 -1.12
N VAL A 164 -14.78 2.26 -2.45
CA VAL A 164 -15.91 2.15 -3.38
C VAL A 164 -16.58 0.77 -3.33
N VAL A 165 -15.88 -0.28 -2.91
CA VAL A 165 -16.43 -1.64 -2.87
C VAL A 165 -17.64 -1.73 -1.94
N PHE A 166 -17.55 -1.15 -0.73
CA PHE A 166 -18.68 -1.15 0.20
C PHE A 166 -19.82 -0.24 -0.26
N LEU A 167 -19.51 0.82 -1.01
CA LEU A 167 -20.52 1.64 -1.70
C LEU A 167 -21.27 0.81 -2.76
N ILE A 168 -20.56 0.02 -3.57
CA ILE A 168 -21.16 -0.86 -4.57
C ILE A 168 -22.03 -1.92 -3.89
N ILE A 169 -21.54 -2.55 -2.82
CA ILE A 169 -22.31 -3.52 -2.03
C ILE A 169 -23.61 -2.89 -1.51
N ALA A 170 -23.51 -1.69 -0.93
CA ALA A 170 -24.68 -0.95 -0.46
C ALA A 170 -25.66 -0.60 -1.59
N GLY A 171 -25.15 -0.20 -2.76
CA GLY A 171 -25.98 0.12 -3.92
C GLY A 171 -26.74 -1.10 -4.48
N ILE A 172 -26.08 -2.26 -4.56
CA ILE A 172 -26.69 -3.51 -5.03
C ILE A 172 -27.77 -3.99 -4.04
N GLU A 173 -27.53 -3.85 -2.73
CA GLU A 173 -28.50 -4.23 -1.71
C GLU A 173 -29.75 -3.35 -1.75
N ARG A 174 -29.56 -2.03 -1.88
CA ARG A 174 -30.65 -1.06 -2.09
C ARG A 174 -31.44 -1.31 -3.37
N ALA A 175 -30.84 -1.93 -4.38
CA ALA A 175 -31.53 -2.35 -5.60
C ALA A 175 -32.40 -3.61 -5.41
N GLY A 176 -32.40 -4.22 -4.21
CA GLY A 176 -33.30 -5.31 -3.81
C GLY A 176 -32.64 -6.67 -3.64
N LEU A 177 -31.32 -6.79 -3.81
CA LEU A 177 -30.60 -8.05 -3.61
C LEU A 177 -30.19 -8.23 -2.13
N PRO A 178 -30.44 -9.38 -1.49
CA PRO A 178 -30.03 -9.59 -0.11
C PRO A 178 -28.51 -9.45 0.10
N LEU A 179 -28.09 -8.82 1.20
CA LEU A 179 -26.67 -8.65 1.54
C LEU A 179 -25.89 -9.98 1.54
N THR A 180 -26.51 -11.09 1.93
CA THR A 180 -25.90 -12.42 1.85
C THR A 180 -25.52 -12.80 0.42
N THR A 181 -26.42 -12.59 -0.55
CA THR A 181 -26.16 -12.82 -1.98
C THR A 181 -25.06 -11.90 -2.48
N VAL A 182 -25.06 -10.63 -2.09
CA VAL A 182 -24.01 -9.67 -2.49
C VAL A 182 -22.65 -10.05 -1.94
N LEU A 183 -22.57 -10.48 -0.68
CA LEU A 183 -21.32 -10.98 -0.08
C LEU A 183 -20.84 -12.29 -0.71
N ILE A 184 -21.75 -13.20 -1.10
CA ILE A 184 -21.40 -14.41 -1.87
C ILE A 184 -20.87 -14.01 -3.26
N MET A 185 -21.50 -13.06 -3.94
CA MET A 185 -20.99 -12.53 -5.22
C MET A 185 -19.63 -11.88 -5.07
N TYR A 186 -19.40 -11.17 -3.96
CA TYR A 186 -18.10 -10.57 -3.65
C TYR A 186 -17.03 -11.65 -3.39
N LEU A 187 -17.38 -12.71 -2.64
CA LEU A 187 -16.48 -13.83 -2.34
C LEU A 187 -16.17 -14.68 -3.58
N CYS A 188 -17.19 -15.09 -4.34
CA CYS A 188 -17.09 -16.04 -5.45
C CYS A 188 -16.86 -15.37 -6.81
N GLY A 189 -16.96 -14.04 -6.89
CA GLY A 189 -16.85 -13.27 -8.12
C GLY A 189 -15.41 -12.82 -8.42
N PRO A 190 -15.17 -11.56 -8.82
CA PRO A 190 -13.87 -11.07 -9.27
C PRO A 190 -12.73 -11.30 -8.27
N VAL A 191 -13.05 -11.27 -6.97
CA VAL A 191 -12.06 -11.43 -5.90
C VAL A 191 -11.45 -12.83 -5.93
N LEU A 192 -12.24 -13.91 -5.95
CA LEU A 192 -11.68 -15.27 -6.03
C LEU A 192 -10.82 -15.47 -7.28
N LEU A 193 -11.28 -14.96 -8.43
CA LEU A 193 -10.54 -15.05 -9.68
C LEU A 193 -9.20 -14.32 -9.60
N ILE A 194 -9.18 -13.11 -9.04
CA ILE A 194 -7.98 -12.28 -8.93
C ILE A 194 -7.02 -12.85 -7.88
N LEU A 195 -7.54 -13.34 -6.75
CA LEU A 195 -6.74 -13.98 -5.72
C LEU A 195 -6.10 -15.29 -6.23
N LEU A 196 -6.84 -16.08 -7.00
CA LEU A 196 -6.29 -17.26 -7.67
C LEU A 196 -5.22 -16.87 -8.70
N LEU A 197 -5.49 -15.88 -9.55
CA LEU A 197 -4.50 -15.40 -10.53
C LEU A 197 -3.24 -14.88 -9.84
N ALA A 198 -3.38 -14.12 -8.75
CA ALA A 198 -2.26 -13.54 -8.03
C ALA A 198 -1.44 -14.60 -7.28
N ALA A 199 -2.09 -15.65 -6.77
CA ALA A 199 -1.44 -16.80 -6.15
C ALA A 199 -0.51 -17.59 -7.09
N PHE A 200 -0.69 -17.48 -8.41
CA PHE A 200 0.14 -18.15 -9.42
C PHE A 200 1.02 -17.20 -10.23
N LEU A 201 0.58 -15.97 -10.46
CA LEU A 201 1.27 -15.01 -11.31
C LEU A 201 2.39 -14.25 -10.58
N TRP A 202 2.33 -14.07 -9.25
CA TRP A 202 3.35 -13.29 -8.54
C TRP A 202 4.72 -13.98 -8.55
N PRO A 203 5.83 -13.22 -8.45
CA PRO A 203 7.18 -13.78 -8.45
C PRO A 203 7.37 -14.74 -7.26
N PRO A 204 7.96 -15.92 -7.50
CA PRO A 204 8.17 -16.92 -6.44
C PRO A 204 9.30 -16.55 -5.48
N ARG A 205 10.13 -15.56 -5.83
CA ARG A 205 11.23 -15.10 -4.97
C ARG A 205 11.08 -13.61 -4.70
N PRO A 206 11.49 -13.14 -3.52
CA PRO A 206 11.68 -11.72 -3.29
C PRO A 206 12.67 -11.22 -4.34
N PHE A 207 12.29 -10.20 -5.10
CA PHE A 207 13.28 -9.47 -5.89
C PHE A 207 14.28 -8.90 -4.88
N LYS A 208 15.58 -9.12 -5.10
CA LYS A 208 16.60 -8.32 -4.40
C LYS A 208 16.18 -6.87 -4.62
N SER A 209 15.99 -6.10 -3.54
CA SER A 209 15.53 -4.71 -3.68
C SER A 209 16.40 -4.02 -4.73
N GLN A 210 15.81 -3.18 -5.59
CA GLN A 210 16.59 -2.46 -6.60
C GLN A 210 17.82 -1.77 -5.98
N GLU A 211 17.74 -1.38 -4.71
CA GLU A 211 18.88 -0.85 -3.94
C GLU A 211 20.00 -1.88 -3.70
N LYS A 212 19.69 -3.13 -3.37
CA LYS A 212 20.70 -4.19 -3.25
C LYS A 212 21.28 -4.57 -4.61
N ALA A 213 20.47 -4.55 -5.67
CA ALA A 213 20.95 -4.82 -7.02
C ALA A 213 21.84 -3.68 -7.56
N VAL A 214 21.49 -2.42 -7.27
CA VAL A 214 22.32 -1.24 -7.60
C VAL A 214 23.58 -1.21 -6.74
N ALA A 215 23.49 -1.46 -5.43
CA ALA A 215 24.66 -1.51 -4.55
C ALA A 215 25.59 -2.71 -4.87
N GLU A 216 25.05 -3.87 -5.24
CA GLU A 216 25.84 -5.00 -5.75
C GLU A 216 26.44 -4.68 -7.12
N ALA A 217 25.72 -4.01 -8.03
CA ALA A 217 26.26 -3.59 -9.33
C ALA A 217 27.36 -2.51 -9.19
N GLU A 218 27.20 -1.56 -8.27
CA GLU A 218 28.21 -0.57 -7.93
C GLU A 218 29.42 -1.23 -7.24
N SER A 219 29.19 -2.16 -6.32
CA SER A 219 30.24 -2.96 -5.67
C SER A 219 30.98 -3.87 -6.66
N GLU A 220 30.28 -4.46 -7.64
CA GLU A 220 30.87 -5.29 -8.68
C GLU A 220 31.63 -4.45 -9.72
N ALA A 221 31.15 -3.24 -10.04
CA ALA A 221 31.88 -2.28 -10.86
C ALA A 221 33.14 -1.77 -10.17
N HIS A 222 33.07 -1.50 -8.85
CA HIS A 222 34.22 -1.11 -8.04
C HIS A 222 35.23 -2.25 -7.86
N ALA A 223 34.76 -3.50 -7.72
CA ALA A 223 35.60 -4.68 -7.66
C ALA A 223 36.23 -5.07 -9.02
N ARG A 224 35.64 -4.65 -10.15
CA ARG A 224 36.18 -4.86 -11.50
C ARG A 224 37.20 -3.80 -11.94
N GLY A 225 37.45 -2.77 -11.12
CA GLY A 225 38.49 -1.77 -11.38
C GLY A 225 38.26 -0.95 -12.67
N ASP A 226 37.01 -0.78 -13.10
CA ASP A 226 36.70 -0.02 -14.31
C ASP A 226 36.63 1.48 -13.97
N SER A 227 37.80 2.10 -13.78
CA SER A 227 37.93 3.54 -13.72
C SER A 227 37.87 4.12 -15.13
N THR A 228 36.68 4.39 -15.62
CA THR A 228 36.51 5.29 -16.76
C THR A 228 36.86 6.71 -16.31
N THR A 229 38.15 7.01 -16.37
CA THR A 229 38.67 8.37 -16.32
C THR A 229 38.45 8.99 -17.69
N ASP A 230 37.46 9.90 -17.78
CA ASP A 230 37.24 10.74 -18.95
C ASP A 230 38.52 11.51 -19.30
N THR A 231 39.16 11.06 -20.38
CA THR A 231 40.25 11.76 -21.04
C THR A 231 39.68 12.38 -22.32
N ALA A 232 39.50 13.70 -22.34
CA ALA A 232 39.70 14.52 -23.54
C ALA A 232 39.51 16.02 -23.24
N THR A 233 40.60 16.76 -23.09
CA THR A 233 40.89 17.93 -23.94
C THR A 233 42.38 18.24 -23.81
N GLY A 234 43.11 18.12 -24.93
CA GLY A 234 44.56 18.25 -24.98
C GLY A 234 45.05 19.70 -25.10
N LYS A 235 46.28 19.93 -24.64
CA LYS A 235 47.21 20.89 -25.25
C LYS A 235 48.67 20.66 -24.82
N ALA A 236 49.46 20.26 -25.82
CA ALA A 236 50.84 20.65 -26.17
C ALA A 236 52.03 20.54 -25.19
N ALA A 237 53.08 19.89 -25.73
CA ALA A 237 54.54 20.05 -25.50
C ALA A 237 55.10 19.59 -24.14
N GLY A 238 56.20 18.85 -24.02
CA GLY A 238 57.23 18.35 -24.94
C GLY A 238 58.32 17.64 -24.11
N THR A 239 59.23 16.95 -24.81
CA THR A 239 60.57 16.49 -24.37
C THR A 239 60.69 15.44 -23.25
N ALA A 240 61.05 14.22 -23.67
CA ALA A 240 61.97 13.30 -22.96
C ALA A 240 63.44 13.83 -23.13
N PRO A 241 64.51 13.26 -22.53
CA PRO A 241 64.62 11.88 -22.01
C PRO A 241 65.52 11.66 -20.77
N GLU A 242 65.73 10.37 -20.47
CA GLU A 242 66.97 9.74 -19.95
C GLU A 242 67.19 9.52 -18.42
N ASP A 243 67.48 8.24 -18.13
CA ASP A 243 68.57 7.72 -17.28
C ASP A 243 68.35 7.03 -15.91
N LEU A 244 68.75 5.74 -15.93
CA LEU A 244 69.66 4.99 -15.03
C LEU A 244 69.23 4.35 -13.70
N GLU A 245 69.51 3.02 -13.65
CA GLU A 245 70.23 2.22 -12.61
C GLU A 245 69.72 2.17 -11.15
N ALA A 246 69.34 1.01 -10.59
CA ALA A 246 70.13 -0.16 -10.11
C ALA A 246 70.43 -0.11 -8.58
N ALA A 247 70.73 -1.29 -8.01
CA ALA A 247 71.17 -1.62 -6.63
C ALA A 247 70.06 -1.95 -5.60
N THR A 248 69.77 -3.23 -5.26
CA THR A 248 70.47 -4.21 -4.37
C THR A 248 70.31 -3.96 -2.87
N GLY A 249 69.98 -5.02 -2.10
CA GLY A 249 70.22 -5.09 -0.65
C GLY A 249 69.29 -6.04 0.12
N ASP A 250 69.87 -7.11 0.67
CA ASP A 250 69.30 -8.23 1.44
C ASP A 250 68.73 -7.89 2.84
N GLU A 251 67.87 -8.76 3.40
CA GLU A 251 68.14 -9.63 4.59
C GLU A 251 66.87 -10.15 5.33
N GLU A 252 66.84 -11.49 5.47
CA GLU A 252 66.48 -12.36 6.61
C GLU A 252 65.15 -12.28 7.41
N ALA A 253 64.38 -13.38 7.26
CA ALA A 253 63.97 -14.37 8.27
C ALA A 253 63.25 -13.97 9.59
N LYS A 254 62.04 -14.53 9.81
CA LYS A 254 61.77 -15.54 10.87
C LYS A 254 60.35 -16.12 10.86
N ALA A 255 60.28 -17.43 11.05
CA ALA A 255 59.07 -18.24 11.24
C ALA A 255 58.73 -18.46 12.74
N ALA A 256 57.51 -18.95 12.96
CA ALA A 256 56.72 -19.15 14.19
C ALA A 256 57.36 -19.94 15.35
N PRO A 257 56.63 -20.10 16.48
CA PRO A 257 56.08 -21.44 16.75
C PRO A 257 54.68 -21.52 17.42
N ASN A 258 54.08 -22.70 17.27
CA ASN A 258 52.85 -23.24 17.87
C ASN A 258 52.86 -23.34 19.41
N SER A 259 51.65 -23.34 20.01
CA SER A 259 51.36 -24.26 21.12
C SER A 259 49.88 -24.71 21.14
N THR A 260 49.72 -26.01 21.35
CA THR A 260 48.50 -26.83 21.43
C THR A 260 48.07 -27.04 22.89
N GLY A 261 46.77 -27.20 23.13
CA GLY A 261 46.22 -27.76 24.37
C GLY A 261 44.83 -28.38 24.15
N ARG A 262 44.69 -29.67 24.49
CA ARG A 262 43.53 -30.56 24.26
C ARG A 262 43.15 -31.25 25.59
N ARG A 263 41.85 -31.46 25.83
CA ARG A 263 41.15 -32.62 26.49
C ARG A 263 39.66 -32.23 26.70
N GLU A 264 38.67 -32.92 26.11
CA GLU A 264 37.98 -34.18 26.56
C GLU A 264 37.28 -33.99 27.91
N SER A 265 36.02 -34.37 28.19
CA SER A 265 35.10 -35.43 27.73
C SER A 265 33.70 -35.13 28.32
N GLU A 266 32.59 -35.61 27.71
CA GLU A 266 31.65 -36.62 28.29
C GLU A 266 30.20 -36.51 27.76
N ALA A 267 29.60 -37.68 27.56
CA ALA A 267 28.36 -37.97 26.83
C ALA A 267 27.33 -38.68 27.74
N ALA A 268 26.04 -38.67 27.35
CA ALA A 268 25.03 -39.73 27.60
C ALA A 268 23.74 -39.36 26.84
N SER A 269 23.37 -40.05 25.75
CA SER A 269 22.63 -41.34 25.62
C SER A 269 21.11 -41.11 25.41
N GLU A 270 20.58 -41.35 24.21
CA GLU A 270 19.86 -42.58 23.78
C GLU A 270 18.45 -42.72 24.40
N THR A 271 17.38 -42.80 23.62
CA THR A 271 16.87 -43.98 22.89
C THR A 271 15.70 -43.48 22.00
N GLY A 272 15.33 -44.01 20.83
CA GLY A 272 15.46 -45.34 20.25
C GLY A 272 14.05 -45.87 19.94
N ILE A 273 13.75 -46.10 18.65
CA ILE A 273 13.03 -47.26 18.07
C ILE A 273 12.44 -46.87 16.69
N GLU A 274 13.03 -47.47 15.66
CA GLU A 274 12.47 -47.66 14.32
C GLU A 274 11.29 -48.63 14.35
N LEU A 275 10.37 -48.55 13.38
CA LEU A 275 9.98 -49.77 12.67
C LEU A 275 9.45 -49.52 11.25
N THR A 276 9.89 -50.43 10.40
CA THR A 276 9.82 -50.57 8.96
C THR A 276 8.43 -50.88 8.40
N GLY A 277 8.19 -50.34 7.19
CA GLY A 277 7.71 -51.03 5.99
C GLY A 277 6.53 -52.00 6.06
N MET A 278 5.48 -51.70 5.28
CA MET A 278 4.72 -52.74 4.59
C MET A 278 4.05 -52.23 3.31
N THR A 279 4.25 -53.03 2.27
CA THR A 279 3.81 -52.91 0.88
C THR A 279 2.38 -53.40 0.67
N ALA A 280 1.85 -53.02 -0.51
CA ALA A 280 0.97 -53.79 -1.39
C ALA A 280 -0.55 -53.51 -1.37
N GLY A 281 -1.05 -53.14 -2.56
CA GLY A 281 -2.02 -53.99 -3.24
C GLY A 281 -3.43 -53.42 -3.47
N GLY A 282 -3.88 -53.49 -4.73
CA GLY A 282 -5.30 -53.50 -5.13
C GLY A 282 -5.78 -52.19 -5.75
N SER A 283 -5.69 -51.96 -7.06
CA SER A 283 -6.45 -52.56 -8.18
C SER A 283 -7.87 -52.00 -8.35
N ALA A 284 -8.04 -51.33 -9.51
CA ALA A 284 -9.17 -51.36 -10.45
C ALA A 284 -10.58 -51.01 -9.95
N ASP A 285 -11.29 -50.12 -10.66
CA ASP A 285 -12.06 -50.57 -11.83
C ASP A 285 -12.47 -49.41 -12.74
N ALA A 286 -12.59 -49.74 -14.02
CA ALA A 286 -13.09 -48.91 -15.10
C ALA A 286 -14.63 -48.84 -15.04
N THR A 287 -15.23 -47.83 -15.66
CA THR A 287 -16.27 -48.01 -16.69
C THR A 287 -16.77 -46.65 -17.21
N ARG A 288 -16.52 -46.43 -18.50
CA ARG A 288 -17.35 -45.63 -19.42
C ARG A 288 -17.89 -46.66 -20.42
N PRO A 289 -19.15 -46.57 -20.88
CA PRO A 289 -19.46 -45.91 -22.17
C PRO A 289 -20.79 -45.12 -22.14
N SER A 290 -20.98 -44.04 -22.92
CA SER A 290 -21.62 -43.98 -24.27
C SER A 290 -23.06 -44.53 -24.28
N GLY A 291 -24.10 -43.92 -24.85
CA GLY A 291 -24.29 -42.73 -25.70
C GLY A 291 -25.80 -42.40 -25.73
N LYS A 292 -26.21 -41.28 -26.36
CA LYS A 292 -27.02 -41.24 -27.62
C LYS A 292 -28.47 -41.74 -27.44
N ASP A 293 -29.55 -41.11 -27.89
CA ASP A 293 -29.85 -40.19 -29.00
C ASP A 293 -31.29 -39.66 -28.69
N ALA A 294 -31.61 -38.37 -28.86
CA ALA A 294 -32.06 -37.67 -30.08
C ALA A 294 -33.59 -37.59 -30.27
N GLY A 295 -34.01 -36.41 -30.73
CA GLY A 295 -35.17 -36.20 -31.61
C GLY A 295 -36.24 -35.24 -31.05
N ALA A 296 -36.78 -34.26 -31.76
CA ALA A 296 -36.49 -33.61 -33.05
C ALA A 296 -37.57 -32.51 -33.28
N ALA A 297 -37.29 -31.64 -34.27
CA ALA A 297 -38.21 -30.83 -35.11
C ALA A 297 -38.56 -29.40 -34.65
N SER A 298 -38.57 -28.36 -35.49
CA SER A 298 -38.19 -28.18 -36.91
C SER A 298 -38.34 -26.70 -37.33
N ALA A 299 -37.50 -26.24 -38.29
CA ALA A 299 -37.68 -25.19 -39.35
C ALA A 299 -38.05 -23.73 -38.92
N ASP A 300 -37.64 -22.65 -39.60
CA ASP A 300 -37.49 -22.45 -41.04
C ASP A 300 -36.67 -21.18 -41.41
N ALA A 301 -36.13 -21.18 -42.63
CA ALA A 301 -35.78 -20.12 -43.59
C ALA A 301 -35.02 -18.78 -43.26
N THR A 302 -33.94 -18.58 -44.02
CA THR A 302 -33.18 -17.36 -44.44
C THR A 302 -33.99 -16.41 -45.37
N PRO A 303 -33.49 -15.27 -45.96
CA PRO A 303 -32.13 -14.65 -45.98
C PRO A 303 -32.05 -13.10 -45.80
N ALA A 304 -30.81 -12.57 -45.79
CA ALA A 304 -30.43 -11.15 -45.90
C ALA A 304 -30.71 -10.50 -47.28
N PRO A 305 -30.55 -9.16 -47.43
CA PRO A 305 -29.42 -8.58 -48.19
C PRO A 305 -28.82 -7.28 -47.57
N ALA A 306 -27.50 -7.02 -47.66
CA ALA A 306 -26.76 -6.12 -48.59
C ALA A 306 -27.19 -4.62 -48.56
N ALA A 307 -26.39 -3.55 -48.71
CA ALA A 307 -24.96 -3.23 -48.81
C ALA A 307 -24.86 -1.67 -48.93
N ALA A 308 -23.73 -1.06 -48.54
CA ALA A 308 -23.13 0.21 -49.03
C ALA A 308 -22.11 0.71 -47.97
N ASP A 309 -20.79 0.51 -48.07
CA ASP A 309 -19.74 0.98 -49.00
C ASP A 309 -19.42 2.49 -49.01
N GLY A 310 -18.13 2.77 -48.78
CA GLY A 310 -17.39 3.98 -49.16
C GLY A 310 -16.75 4.72 -47.97
N ALA A 311 -15.45 4.99 -47.89
CA ALA A 311 -14.30 4.70 -48.72
C ALA A 311 -13.03 4.99 -47.89
N ALA A 312 -11.98 4.18 -48.08
CA ALA A 312 -10.63 4.56 -47.72
C ALA A 312 -10.01 5.39 -48.86
N SER A 313 -9.27 6.44 -48.53
CA SER A 313 -8.22 6.96 -49.42
C SER A 313 -7.02 7.44 -48.62
N SER A 314 -5.94 6.67 -48.76
CA SER A 314 -4.56 7.03 -48.52
C SER A 314 -4.11 8.22 -49.38
N GLY A 315 -3.34 9.14 -48.80
CA GLY A 315 -2.63 10.20 -49.51
C GLY A 315 -1.43 10.68 -48.69
N THR A 316 -0.28 10.09 -48.97
CA THR A 316 1.06 10.49 -48.51
C THR A 316 1.44 11.88 -49.01
N ALA A 317 2.02 12.72 -48.13
CA ALA A 317 3.01 13.72 -48.51
C ALA A 317 3.88 14.10 -47.31
N ASP A 318 5.19 13.89 -47.49
CA ASP A 318 6.30 14.27 -46.61
C ASP A 318 6.31 15.76 -46.24
N GLY A 319 6.85 16.07 -45.05
CA GLY A 319 7.20 17.45 -44.71
C GLY A 319 7.59 17.69 -43.25
N ALA A 320 8.90 17.60 -42.99
CA ALA A 320 9.62 18.25 -41.88
C ALA A 320 9.35 17.79 -40.44
N VAL A 321 10.25 16.90 -40.02
CA VAL A 321 10.71 16.70 -38.64
C VAL A 321 11.07 18.07 -38.02
N ALA A 322 10.21 18.60 -37.16
CA ALA A 322 10.57 19.62 -36.19
C ALA A 322 11.04 18.90 -34.91
N ALA A 323 12.36 18.79 -34.79
CA ALA A 323 13.02 18.28 -33.60
C ALA A 323 12.63 19.13 -32.37
N SER A 324 11.84 18.56 -31.46
CA SER A 324 11.79 19.08 -30.10
C SER A 324 13.16 18.84 -29.43
N PRO A 325 13.77 19.87 -28.84
CA PRO A 325 15.14 19.80 -28.38
C PRO A 325 15.26 18.80 -27.23
N LYS A 326 16.34 18.01 -27.28
CA LYS A 326 16.89 17.21 -26.18
C LYS A 326 16.53 17.85 -24.84
N ALA A 327 15.67 17.19 -24.07
CA ALA A 327 15.63 17.38 -22.63
C ALA A 327 17.04 17.04 -22.13
N ALA A 328 17.84 18.09 -21.92
CA ALA A 328 19.12 17.98 -21.26
C ALA A 328 18.83 17.29 -19.93
N SER A 329 19.52 16.17 -19.69
CA SER A 329 19.66 15.56 -18.39
C SER A 329 20.27 16.58 -17.44
N SER A 330 19.45 17.42 -16.84
CA SER A 330 19.84 18.14 -15.63
C SER A 330 19.85 17.09 -14.53
N SER A 331 21.03 16.50 -14.31
CA SER A 331 21.38 15.90 -13.03
C SER A 331 20.84 16.82 -11.92
N PRO A 332 20.03 16.33 -10.97
CA PRO A 332 19.62 17.16 -9.86
C PRO A 332 20.91 17.66 -9.19
N SER A 333 21.01 18.98 -9.02
CA SER A 333 22.03 19.61 -8.20
C SER A 333 22.15 18.85 -6.88
N PRO A 334 23.36 18.62 -6.34
CA PRO A 334 23.53 17.82 -5.14
C PRO A 334 22.72 18.46 -4.01
N SER A 335 21.63 17.79 -3.62
CA SER A 335 20.93 18.11 -2.38
C SER A 335 21.95 18.02 -1.26
N PRO A 336 21.92 18.92 -0.25
CA PRO A 336 22.80 18.79 0.90
C PRO A 336 22.63 17.36 1.45
N SER A 337 23.74 16.61 1.51
CA SER A 337 23.82 15.21 1.92
C SER A 337 22.78 14.88 2.99
N SER A 338 21.82 14.01 2.68
CA SER A 338 20.70 13.75 3.58
C SER A 338 21.20 13.34 4.97
N PRO A 339 20.71 13.98 6.05
CA PRO A 339 21.41 14.05 7.35
C PRO A 339 21.53 12.71 8.10
N HIS A 340 20.84 11.67 7.64
CA HIS A 340 20.77 10.38 8.31
C HIS A 340 21.26 9.19 7.47
N ILE A 341 21.69 9.43 6.23
CA ILE A 341 22.28 8.38 5.38
C ILE A 341 23.57 7.88 6.06
N GLY A 342 23.66 6.56 6.27
CA GLY A 342 24.81 5.89 6.92
C GLY A 342 24.63 5.59 8.42
N ARG A 343 23.58 6.09 9.08
CA ARG A 343 23.26 5.71 10.48
C ARG A 343 22.53 4.36 10.54
N THR A 344 22.68 3.64 11.65
CA THR A 344 21.89 2.40 11.85
C THR A 344 20.40 2.71 11.99
N ILE A 345 19.51 1.76 11.67
CA ILE A 345 18.06 1.98 11.75
C ILE A 345 17.61 2.41 13.14
N LEU A 346 18.22 1.87 14.20
CA LEU A 346 17.91 2.25 15.57
C LEU A 346 18.31 3.71 15.85
N GLN A 347 19.46 4.16 15.35
CA GLN A 347 19.90 5.55 15.47
C GLN A 347 19.03 6.51 14.65
N GLN A 348 18.55 6.07 13.48
CA GLN A 348 17.59 6.82 12.68
C GLN A 348 16.25 6.94 13.40
N ALA A 349 15.76 5.84 13.98
CA ALA A 349 14.51 5.81 14.74
C ALA A 349 14.59 6.61 16.06
N ALA A 350 15.77 6.71 16.66
CA ALA A 350 16.00 7.56 17.84
C ALA A 350 16.24 9.04 17.51
N SER A 351 16.29 9.42 16.23
CA SER A 351 16.53 10.80 15.83
C SER A 351 15.32 11.68 16.15
N LEU A 352 15.58 12.94 16.51
CA LEU A 352 14.52 13.92 16.79
C LEU A 352 13.57 14.09 15.59
N GLU A 353 14.11 14.12 14.36
CA GLU A 353 13.29 14.26 13.16
C GLU A 353 12.32 13.10 12.98
N PHE A 354 12.79 11.87 13.24
CA PHE A 354 11.93 10.69 13.14
C PHE A 354 10.90 10.65 14.25
N VAL A 355 11.27 11.02 15.49
CA VAL A 355 10.33 11.08 16.61
C VAL A 355 9.23 12.11 16.34
N LEU A 356 9.59 13.31 15.88
CA LEU A 356 8.60 14.35 15.54
C LEU A 356 7.70 13.92 14.37
N LEU A 357 8.27 13.31 13.32
CA LEU A 357 7.48 12.73 12.22
C LEU A 357 6.53 11.65 12.73
N THR A 358 7.00 10.77 13.61
CA THR A 358 6.20 9.67 14.16
C THR A 358 5.03 10.20 14.98
N LEU A 359 5.25 11.20 15.83
CA LEU A 359 4.18 11.85 16.60
C LEU A 359 3.17 12.56 15.68
N TYR A 360 3.65 13.27 14.65
CA TYR A 360 2.81 13.92 13.65
C TYR A 360 1.93 12.91 12.89
N MET A 361 2.52 11.78 12.46
CA MET A 361 1.81 10.73 11.75
C MET A 361 0.83 9.97 12.66
N ALA A 362 1.21 9.68 13.91
CA ALA A 362 0.33 9.03 14.87
C ALA A 362 -0.91 9.89 15.16
N GLN A 363 -0.72 11.20 15.39
CA GLN A 363 -1.81 12.17 15.52
C GLN A 363 -2.70 12.17 14.27
N SER A 364 -2.08 12.17 13.09
CA SER A 364 -2.80 12.16 11.81
C SER A 364 -3.64 10.91 11.63
N PHE A 365 -3.17 9.75 12.09
CA PHE A 365 -3.88 8.46 12.03
C PHE A 365 -5.11 8.46 12.93
N VAL A 366 -4.97 8.95 14.17
CA VAL A 366 -6.12 9.13 15.06
C VAL A 366 -7.17 10.04 14.41
N ARG A 367 -6.74 11.16 13.81
CA ARG A 367 -7.66 12.13 13.17
C ARG A 367 -8.50 11.48 12.08
N PHE A 368 -7.88 10.84 11.09
CA PHE A 368 -8.65 10.34 9.96
C PHE A 368 -9.44 9.07 10.28
N ASN A 369 -8.93 8.19 11.15
CA ASN A 369 -9.68 7.01 11.59
C ASN A 369 -10.92 7.46 12.38
N THR A 370 -10.77 8.40 13.31
CA THR A 370 -11.93 8.95 14.04
C THR A 370 -12.97 9.50 13.08
N TYR A 371 -12.58 10.32 12.10
CA TYR A 371 -13.53 10.87 11.12
C TYR A 371 -14.24 9.78 10.30
N LEU A 372 -13.51 8.78 9.79
CA LEU A 372 -14.11 7.67 9.04
C LEU A 372 -15.07 6.82 9.88
N GLY A 373 -14.72 6.59 11.14
CA GLY A 373 -15.54 5.82 12.08
C GLY A 373 -16.80 6.55 12.53
N THR A 374 -16.78 7.89 12.58
CA THR A 374 -17.87 8.68 13.16
C THR A 374 -18.69 9.49 12.15
N VAL A 375 -18.33 9.54 10.87
CA VAL A 375 -19.02 10.39 9.88
C VAL A 375 -20.53 10.14 9.78
N ASP A 376 -20.98 8.89 9.91
CA ASP A 376 -22.42 8.56 9.93
C ASP A 376 -23.13 9.18 11.13
N SER A 377 -22.57 8.98 12.34
CA SER A 377 -23.10 9.56 13.58
C SER A 377 -23.02 11.08 13.60
N LEU A 378 -21.95 11.67 13.03
CA LEU A 378 -21.81 13.11 12.87
C LEU A 378 -22.94 13.66 11.99
N LEU A 379 -23.19 13.05 10.83
CA LEU A 379 -24.26 13.51 9.94
C LEU A 379 -25.64 13.36 10.59
N LYS A 380 -25.91 12.25 11.28
CA LYS A 380 -27.15 12.04 12.04
C LYS A 380 -27.35 13.08 13.16
N SER A 381 -26.28 13.63 13.71
CA SER A 381 -26.37 14.71 14.71
C SER A 381 -26.69 16.09 14.12
N ILE A 382 -26.46 16.29 12.80
CA ILE A 382 -26.59 17.58 12.12
C ILE A 382 -27.85 17.64 11.23
N THR A 383 -28.29 16.50 10.69
CA THR A 383 -29.44 16.43 9.77
C THR A 383 -30.28 15.18 9.99
N ASP A 384 -31.60 15.31 9.78
CA ASP A 384 -32.55 14.21 9.87
C ASP A 384 -32.41 13.19 8.72
N ASP A 385 -31.90 13.62 7.55
CA ASP A 385 -31.66 12.75 6.39
C ASP A 385 -30.17 12.71 6.02
N SER A 386 -29.41 11.85 6.69
CA SER A 386 -27.98 11.68 6.45
C SER A 386 -27.66 10.88 5.17
N GLY A 387 -28.65 10.21 4.57
CA GLY A 387 -28.46 9.27 3.47
C GLY A 387 -27.76 9.85 2.22
N PRO A 388 -28.22 10.98 1.66
CA PRO A 388 -27.60 11.63 0.51
C PRO A 388 -26.16 12.09 0.77
N TYR A 389 -25.89 12.61 1.97
CA TYR A 389 -24.56 13.07 2.38
C TYR A 389 -23.58 11.90 2.51
N LEU A 390 -24.04 10.79 3.11
CA LEU A 390 -23.25 9.58 3.26
C LEU A 390 -22.93 8.93 1.91
N ALA A 391 -23.89 8.94 0.97
CA ALA A 391 -23.66 8.49 -0.40
C ALA A 391 -22.62 9.35 -1.12
N ALA A 392 -22.69 10.67 -0.97
CA ALA A 392 -21.70 11.59 -1.53
C ALA A 392 -20.31 11.38 -0.92
N PHE A 393 -20.21 11.19 0.40
CA PHE A 393 -18.96 10.83 1.06
C PHE A 393 -18.36 9.55 0.47
N GLY A 394 -19.18 8.51 0.28
CA GLY A 394 -18.77 7.25 -0.34
C GLY A 394 -18.24 7.39 -1.78
N ILE A 395 -18.70 8.39 -2.54
CA ILE A 395 -18.22 8.70 -3.90
C ILE A 395 -16.95 9.55 -3.88
N ILE A 396 -16.90 10.56 -3.01
CA ILE A 396 -15.79 11.52 -2.92
C ILE A 396 -14.54 10.84 -2.37
N LEU A 397 -14.69 9.94 -1.40
CA LEU A 397 -13.56 9.31 -0.72
C LEU A 397 -12.62 8.56 -1.70
N PRO A 398 -13.11 7.67 -2.59
CA PRO A 398 -12.28 7.07 -3.64
C PRO A 398 -11.69 8.07 -4.64
N ALA A 399 -12.44 9.12 -4.99
CA ALA A 399 -11.99 10.15 -5.93
C ALA A 399 -10.80 10.96 -5.38
N GLY A 400 -10.59 10.94 -4.05
CA GLY A 400 -9.41 11.48 -3.38
C GLY A 400 -8.08 10.92 -3.91
N ALA A 401 -8.05 9.72 -4.52
CA ALA A 401 -6.84 9.19 -5.14
C ALA A 401 -6.25 10.13 -6.21
N LEU A 402 -7.09 10.95 -6.87
CA LEU A 402 -6.63 11.94 -7.86
C LEU A 402 -5.84 13.09 -7.23
N THR A 403 -6.08 13.40 -5.94
CA THR A 403 -5.37 14.48 -5.25
C THR A 403 -3.94 14.09 -4.90
N VAL A 404 -3.58 12.80 -4.96
CA VAL A 404 -2.20 12.33 -4.80
C VAL A 404 -1.27 12.96 -5.84
N LEU A 405 -1.74 13.16 -7.08
CA LEU A 405 -0.97 13.81 -8.14
C LEU A 405 -0.65 15.27 -7.79
N ALA A 406 -1.63 15.98 -7.22
CA ALA A 406 -1.44 17.35 -6.75
C ALA A 406 -0.48 17.41 -5.55
N ALA A 407 -0.61 16.47 -4.60
CA ALA A 407 0.30 16.33 -3.47
C ALA A 407 1.76 16.14 -3.92
N GLY A 408 1.99 15.24 -4.88
CA GLY A 408 3.32 15.03 -5.48
C GLY A 408 3.87 16.30 -6.11
N ALA A 409 3.07 16.98 -6.95
CA ALA A 409 3.48 18.23 -7.59
C ALA A 409 3.81 19.35 -6.59
N ILE A 410 3.12 19.42 -5.44
CA ILE A 410 3.43 20.38 -4.38
C ILE A 410 4.78 20.06 -3.73
N ILE A 411 5.04 18.78 -3.43
CA ILE A 411 6.31 18.34 -2.84
C ILE A 411 7.47 18.65 -3.80
N ASP A 412 7.32 18.30 -5.08
CA ASP A 412 8.38 18.46 -6.09
C ASP A 412 8.69 19.94 -6.37
N ARG A 413 7.68 20.81 -6.41
CA ARG A 413 7.84 22.22 -6.79
C ARG A 413 8.19 23.14 -5.64
N PHE A 414 7.63 22.89 -4.45
CA PHE A 414 7.74 23.79 -3.30
C PHE A 414 8.50 23.18 -2.11
N GLY A 415 8.94 21.92 -2.24
CA GLY A 415 9.70 21.20 -1.25
C GLY A 415 8.88 20.65 -0.08
N ILE A 416 9.52 19.77 0.67
CA ILE A 416 8.92 19.03 1.80
C ILE A 416 8.36 19.94 2.90
N SER A 417 9.06 21.02 3.27
CA SER A 417 8.61 21.90 4.38
C SER A 417 7.27 22.58 4.04
N THR A 418 7.15 23.10 2.81
CA THR A 418 5.91 23.70 2.30
C THR A 418 4.81 22.67 2.21
N ALA A 419 5.12 21.47 1.69
CA ALA A 419 4.17 20.36 1.63
C ALA A 419 3.62 19.99 3.02
N CYS A 420 4.48 19.94 4.04
CA CYS A 420 4.08 19.67 5.43
C CYS A 420 3.17 20.76 6.01
N ALA A 421 3.44 22.04 5.71
CA ALA A 421 2.54 23.15 6.07
C ALA A 421 1.19 23.03 5.38
N CYS A 422 1.17 22.80 4.05
CA CYS A 422 -0.07 22.60 3.31
C CYS A 422 -0.89 21.45 3.87
N LEU A 423 -0.26 20.31 4.17
CA LEU A 423 -0.89 19.15 4.78
C LEU A 423 -1.50 19.50 6.15
N SER A 424 -0.78 20.28 6.97
CA SER A 424 -1.25 20.68 8.30
C SER A 424 -2.40 21.69 8.23
N VAL A 425 -2.35 22.63 7.29
CA VAL A 425 -3.47 23.55 7.02
C VAL A 425 -4.71 22.77 6.60
N LEU A 426 -4.55 21.81 5.69
CA LEU A 426 -5.65 20.96 5.24
C LEU A 426 -6.24 20.12 6.39
N ALA A 427 -5.38 19.61 7.28
CA ALA A 427 -5.82 18.88 8.47
C ALA A 427 -6.64 19.75 9.44
N LEU A 428 -6.22 21.00 9.67
CA LEU A 428 -6.94 21.96 10.50
C LEU A 428 -8.25 22.40 9.84
N LEU A 429 -8.26 22.58 8.52
CA LEU A 429 -9.48 22.86 7.76
C LEU A 429 -10.50 21.74 7.92
N VAL A 430 -10.09 20.47 7.81
CA VAL A 430 -10.97 19.32 8.04
C VAL A 430 -11.60 19.40 9.43
N ASN A 431 -10.81 19.57 10.49
CA ASN A 431 -11.39 19.64 11.85
C ASN A 431 -12.29 20.88 12.04
N GLY A 432 -11.89 22.04 11.53
CA GLY A 432 -12.69 23.27 11.64
C GLY A 432 -14.02 23.16 10.91
N LEU A 433 -14.03 22.61 9.68
CA LEU A 433 -15.25 22.40 8.90
C LEU A 433 -16.15 21.31 9.51
N SER A 434 -15.57 20.26 10.11
CA SER A 434 -16.33 19.23 10.83
C SER A 434 -17.09 19.73 12.05
N MET A 435 -16.68 20.87 12.63
CA MET A 435 -17.38 21.50 13.77
C MET A 435 -18.51 22.42 13.33
N VAL A 436 -18.67 22.70 12.04
CA VAL A 436 -19.77 23.54 11.55
C VAL A 436 -21.04 22.69 11.50
N PRO A 437 -22.09 23.02 12.26
CA PRO A 437 -23.34 22.26 12.31
C PRO A 437 -24.22 22.55 11.09
N ASP A 438 -23.66 22.40 9.89
CA ASP A 438 -24.34 22.56 8.61
C ASP A 438 -23.97 21.39 7.70
N ALA A 439 -25.00 20.67 7.23
CA ALA A 439 -24.81 19.47 6.41
C ALA A 439 -24.21 19.79 5.03
N ASN A 440 -24.48 20.97 4.46
CA ASN A 440 -23.94 21.37 3.15
C ASN A 440 -22.45 21.70 3.25
N VAL A 441 -21.99 22.24 4.38
CA VAL A 441 -20.56 22.45 4.64
C VAL A 441 -19.81 21.11 4.66
N GLN A 442 -20.47 20.01 5.02
CA GLN A 442 -19.83 18.69 5.04
C GLN A 442 -19.36 18.22 3.67
N TYR A 443 -19.97 18.66 2.55
CA TYR A 443 -19.44 18.35 1.21
C TYR A 443 -18.00 18.87 1.02
N LEU A 444 -17.72 20.07 1.54
CA LEU A 444 -16.38 20.63 1.52
C LEU A 444 -15.46 19.85 2.47
N THR A 445 -15.95 19.49 3.66
CA THR A 445 -15.22 18.63 4.60
C THR A 445 -14.81 17.31 3.95
N PHE A 446 -15.72 16.66 3.20
CA PHE A 446 -15.46 15.39 2.52
C PHE A 446 -14.32 15.51 1.49
N PHE A 447 -14.34 16.57 0.68
CA PHE A 447 -13.30 16.83 -0.31
C PHE A 447 -11.95 17.13 0.37
N CYS A 448 -11.93 18.03 1.35
CA CYS A 448 -10.73 18.35 2.11
C CYS A 448 -10.16 17.12 2.84
N PHE A 449 -11.03 16.27 3.38
CA PHE A 449 -10.67 15.04 4.05
C PHE A 449 -10.03 14.03 3.09
N ALA A 450 -10.67 13.79 1.94
CA ALA A 450 -10.14 12.90 0.91
C ALA A 450 -8.76 13.39 0.43
N ALA A 451 -8.62 14.70 0.20
CA ALA A 451 -7.35 15.32 -0.18
C ALA A 451 -6.27 15.19 0.91
N TYR A 452 -6.63 15.44 2.17
CA TYR A 452 -5.73 15.32 3.32
C TYR A 452 -5.19 13.90 3.45
N ARG A 453 -6.06 12.89 3.38
CA ARG A 453 -5.69 11.49 3.51
C ARG A 453 -4.70 11.07 2.42
N ALA A 454 -5.01 11.37 1.16
CA ALA A 454 -4.14 11.06 0.03
C ALA A 454 -2.76 11.76 0.14
N PHE A 455 -2.75 13.03 0.56
CA PHE A 455 -1.50 13.78 0.74
C PHE A 455 -0.67 13.23 1.91
N LEU A 456 -1.30 12.84 3.03
CA LEU A 456 -0.61 12.31 4.21
C LEU A 456 0.32 11.13 3.88
N PHE A 457 -0.17 10.14 3.13
CA PHE A 457 0.62 8.95 2.78
C PHE A 457 1.73 9.25 1.76
N SER A 458 1.46 10.14 0.80
CA SER A 458 2.47 10.60 -0.16
C SER A 458 3.59 11.36 0.55
N PHE A 459 3.25 12.30 1.42
CA PHE A 459 4.23 13.07 2.21
C PHE A 459 5.11 12.17 3.07
N ALA A 460 4.52 11.23 3.82
CA ALA A 460 5.28 10.36 4.73
C ALA A 460 6.33 9.53 3.99
N THR A 461 5.95 8.96 2.83
CA THR A 461 6.85 8.14 2.03
C THR A 461 8.00 8.96 1.45
N THR A 462 7.70 10.13 0.86
CA THR A 462 8.71 11.00 0.27
C THR A 462 9.65 11.61 1.33
N TYR A 463 9.11 12.02 2.49
CA TYR A 463 9.92 12.55 3.58
C TYR A 463 10.98 11.55 4.04
N ILE A 464 10.58 10.28 4.24
CA ILE A 464 11.50 9.26 4.73
C ILE A 464 12.55 8.94 3.66
N ALA A 465 12.13 8.81 2.40
CA ALA A 465 13.03 8.52 1.29
C ALA A 465 14.12 9.59 1.15
N GLU A 466 13.75 10.87 1.16
CA GLU A 466 14.69 11.98 1.02
C GLU A 466 15.62 12.15 2.23
N ARG A 467 15.13 11.96 3.46
CA ARG A 467 15.89 12.30 4.69
C ARG A 467 16.68 11.15 5.28
N PHE A 468 16.12 9.94 5.23
CA PHE A 468 16.68 8.73 5.87
C PHE A 468 17.25 7.73 4.85
N GLY A 469 17.07 8.03 3.56
CA GLY A 469 17.48 7.18 2.46
C GLY A 469 16.48 6.06 2.19
N PHE A 470 16.39 5.67 0.93
CA PHE A 470 15.52 4.59 0.46
C PHE A 470 15.64 3.28 1.28
N PRO A 471 16.85 2.81 1.69
CA PRO A 471 16.99 1.52 2.41
C PRO A 471 16.33 1.47 3.79
N SER A 472 15.96 2.62 4.32
CA SER A 472 15.33 2.78 5.64
C SER A 472 13.82 2.94 5.53
N VAL A 473 13.27 3.26 4.35
CA VAL A 473 11.86 3.65 4.14
C VAL A 473 10.89 2.61 4.69
N GLY A 474 11.00 1.35 4.26
CA GLY A 474 10.05 0.32 4.69
C GLY A 474 10.05 0.06 6.20
N ARG A 475 11.24 0.06 6.82
CA ARG A 475 11.39 -0.18 8.27
C ARG A 475 10.86 0.98 9.11
N LEU A 476 11.17 2.21 8.69
CA LEU A 476 10.73 3.42 9.36
C LEU A 476 9.22 3.66 9.19
N LEU A 477 8.67 3.41 8.00
CA LEU A 477 7.23 3.46 7.76
C LEU A 477 6.47 2.39 8.57
N GLY A 478 7.04 1.19 8.70
CA GLY A 478 6.50 0.14 9.56
C GLY A 478 6.48 0.55 11.04
N ALA A 479 7.56 1.17 11.53
CA ALA A 479 7.63 1.69 12.91
C ALA A 479 6.58 2.80 13.16
N ILE A 480 6.44 3.76 12.23
CA ILE A 480 5.39 4.78 12.29
C ILE A 480 4.01 4.13 12.32
N SER A 481 3.78 3.11 11.49
CA SER A 481 2.49 2.45 11.39
C SER A 481 2.11 1.70 12.67
N ILE A 482 3.07 1.08 13.37
CA ILE A 482 2.82 0.48 14.69
C ILE A 482 2.38 1.56 15.69
N VAL A 483 3.13 2.66 15.80
CA VAL A 483 2.81 3.73 16.75
C VAL A 483 1.45 4.37 16.42
N GLY A 484 1.19 4.64 15.14
CA GLY A 484 -0.08 5.19 14.68
C GLY A 484 -1.26 4.23 14.84
N GLY A 485 -1.06 2.92 14.65
CA GLY A 485 -2.05 1.89 14.92
C GLY A 485 -2.41 1.81 16.40
N CYS A 486 -1.42 1.82 17.29
CA CYS A 486 -1.64 1.87 18.73
C CYS A 486 -2.35 3.17 19.15
N ALA A 487 -1.95 4.32 18.60
CA ALA A 487 -2.61 5.60 18.87
C ALA A 487 -4.06 5.61 18.40
N SER A 488 -4.38 4.93 17.29
CA SER A 488 -5.72 4.90 16.69
C SER A 488 -6.78 4.25 17.58
N PHE A 489 -6.41 3.50 18.62
CA PHE A 489 -7.37 3.05 19.63
C PHE A 489 -8.03 4.20 20.40
N LEU A 490 -7.41 5.40 20.43
CA LEU A 490 -7.98 6.59 21.05
C LEU A 490 -9.27 7.07 20.36
N GLN A 491 -9.55 6.61 19.13
CA GLN A 491 -10.79 6.97 18.44
C GLN A 491 -12.05 6.44 19.15
N TYR A 492 -11.99 5.29 19.83
CA TYR A 492 -13.13 4.72 20.55
C TYR A 492 -13.58 5.56 21.76
N PRO A 493 -12.69 5.94 22.71
CA PRO A 493 -13.10 6.82 23.80
C PRO A 493 -13.53 8.20 23.30
N LEU A 494 -12.98 8.70 22.18
CA LEU A 494 -13.45 9.94 21.55
C LEU A 494 -14.90 9.80 21.05
N LEU A 495 -15.24 8.66 20.44
CA LEU A 495 -16.63 8.36 20.07
C LEU A 495 -17.53 8.27 21.32
N ALA A 496 -17.09 7.58 22.37
CA ALA A 496 -17.88 7.46 23.61
C ALA A 496 -18.19 8.84 24.23
N VAL A 497 -17.20 9.74 24.29
CA VAL A 497 -17.39 11.12 24.78
C VAL A 497 -18.36 11.92 23.91
N ALA A 498 -18.41 11.69 22.59
CA ALA A 498 -19.42 12.33 21.74
C ALA A 498 -20.85 11.86 22.08
N LEU A 499 -21.01 10.56 22.34
CA LEU A 499 -22.31 9.94 22.58
C LEU A 499 -22.85 10.18 24.00
N GLU A 500 -21.98 10.43 24.98
CA GLU A 500 -22.41 10.79 26.35
C GLU A 500 -23.06 12.18 26.43
N GLN A 501 -22.86 13.03 25.42
CA GLN A 501 -23.45 14.37 25.38
C GLN A 501 -24.93 14.32 24.97
N SER A 502 -25.76 15.17 25.58
CA SER A 502 -27.18 15.32 25.26
C SER A 502 -27.49 16.78 24.90
N PRO A 503 -27.75 17.12 23.62
CA PRO A 503 -27.75 16.25 22.44
C PRO A 503 -26.35 15.73 22.08
N VAL A 504 -26.30 14.64 21.30
CA VAL A 504 -25.04 14.07 20.78
C VAL A 504 -24.28 15.17 20.04
N SER A 505 -23.04 15.43 20.46
CA SER A 505 -22.19 16.45 19.86
C SER A 505 -20.76 15.95 19.68
N PHE A 506 -20.22 16.21 18.50
CA PHE A 506 -18.84 15.91 18.14
C PHE A 506 -17.89 17.09 18.41
N ASP A 507 -18.35 18.16 19.05
CA ASP A 507 -17.53 19.35 19.31
C ASP A 507 -16.36 19.07 20.24
N ILE A 508 -16.57 18.29 21.31
CA ILE A 508 -15.50 17.93 22.25
C ILE A 508 -14.44 17.06 21.55
N PRO A 509 -14.77 15.93 20.89
CA PRO A 509 -13.78 15.15 20.15
C PRO A 509 -13.07 15.95 19.06
N ASN A 510 -13.80 16.73 18.26
CA ASN A 510 -13.22 17.56 17.20
C ASN A 510 -12.33 18.67 17.79
N GLY A 511 -12.70 19.26 18.93
CA GLY A 511 -11.91 20.24 19.65
C GLY A 511 -10.61 19.65 20.21
N ILE A 512 -10.64 18.44 20.77
CA ILE A 512 -9.43 17.70 21.17
C ILE A 512 -8.53 17.45 19.96
N MET A 513 -9.10 16.99 18.84
CA MET A 513 -8.35 16.76 17.59
C MET A 513 -7.76 18.04 17.00
N LEU A 514 -8.48 19.16 17.10
CA LEU A 514 -8.03 20.47 16.68
C LEU A 514 -6.86 20.93 17.54
N GLY A 515 -6.97 20.81 18.88
CA GLY A 515 -5.90 21.12 19.82
C GLY A 515 -4.63 20.29 19.56
N LEU A 516 -4.77 18.98 19.37
CA LEU A 516 -3.65 18.11 18.97
C LEU A 516 -3.08 18.51 17.61
N GLY A 517 -3.92 18.96 16.68
CA GLY A 517 -3.49 19.49 15.39
C GLY A 517 -2.66 20.77 15.49
N VAL A 518 -3.04 21.68 16.38
CA VAL A 518 -2.26 22.90 16.66
C VAL A 518 -0.91 22.55 17.27
N VAL A 519 -0.86 21.61 18.21
CA VAL A 519 0.42 21.12 18.77
C VAL A 519 1.27 20.45 17.67
N ALA A 520 0.65 19.70 16.76
CA ALA A 520 1.33 19.05 15.65
C ALA A 520 1.96 20.04 14.65
N LEU A 521 1.55 21.33 14.64
CA LEU A 521 2.22 22.40 13.87
C LEU A 521 3.68 22.62 14.30
N GLY A 522 4.07 22.13 15.49
CA GLY A 522 5.46 22.12 15.93
C GLY A 522 6.39 21.39 14.96
N PHE A 523 5.93 20.34 14.28
CA PHE A 523 6.76 19.62 13.30
C PHE A 523 6.99 20.43 12.01
N PRO A 524 5.97 20.95 11.30
CA PRO A 524 6.16 21.90 10.22
C PRO A 524 7.03 23.09 10.64
N ALA A 525 6.77 23.70 11.80
CA ALA A 525 7.56 24.82 12.30
C ALA A 525 9.04 24.44 12.51
N HIS A 526 9.32 23.24 13.03
CA HIS A 526 10.68 22.72 13.13
C HIS A 526 11.34 22.56 11.76
N LEU A 527 10.61 22.05 10.77
CA LEU A 527 11.11 21.93 9.39
C LEU A 527 11.39 23.32 8.78
N PHE A 528 10.51 24.30 8.97
CA PHE A 528 10.72 25.66 8.50
C PHE A 528 11.89 26.35 9.20
N TYR A 529 12.04 26.19 10.52
CA TYR A 529 13.17 26.77 11.25
C TYR A 529 14.50 26.17 10.78
N LYS A 530 14.56 24.84 10.68
CA LYS A 530 15.79 24.13 10.33
C LYS A 530 16.20 24.33 8.86
N TYR A 531 15.23 24.43 7.95
CA TYR A 531 15.49 24.42 6.51
C TYR A 531 15.10 25.71 5.78
N GLY A 532 14.18 26.52 6.31
CA GLY A 532 13.87 27.86 5.80
C GLY A 532 15.00 28.86 6.05
N ALA A 533 15.84 28.64 7.06
CA ALA A 533 17.08 29.40 7.28
C ALA A 533 18.18 29.10 6.24
N MET A 534 17.98 28.13 5.34
CA MET A 534 18.91 27.77 4.26
C MET A 534 18.43 28.22 2.86
N MET A 535 17.44 29.11 2.76
CA MET A 535 17.20 29.78 1.49
C MET A 535 18.21 30.94 1.37
N PRO A 536 19.19 30.89 0.43
CA PRO A 536 19.88 32.11 0.07
C PRO A 536 18.82 33.06 -0.48
N THR A 537 18.76 34.26 0.07
CA THR A 537 18.17 35.42 -0.57
C THR A 537 18.84 35.61 -1.93
N GLN A 538 18.32 34.94 -2.96
CA GLN A 538 18.65 35.22 -4.34
C GLN A 538 17.84 36.44 -4.75
N GLY A 539 18.51 37.58 -4.72
CA GLY A 539 18.36 38.73 -5.63
C GLY A 539 17.00 39.40 -5.71
#